data_AF-A0A0F9PZX4-F1
#
_entry.id   AF-A0A0F9PZX4-F1
#
_cell.length_a   1.000
_cell.length_b   1.000
_cell.length_c   1.000
_cell.angle_alpha   90.00
_cell.angle_beta   90.00
_cell.angle_gamma   90.00
#
_symmetry.space_group_name_H-M   'P 1'
#
loop_
_entity.id
_entity.type
_entity.pdbx_description
1 polymer ?
#
loop_
_entity_poly.entity_id
_entity_poly.type
_entity_poly.pdbx_seq_one_letter_code
_entity_poly.pdbx_strand_id
1 'polypeptide(L)'
;MNGIIIYQSKYGSTKQYAHWLKEETGFEAYDLIHSPLEAISNADLVILGCSIFADKPKMAAWINENWDYFQDKKLILYTTSGSPPTSERIHQGFKDSFADDIRDSIKYFPLGGKYVYKDLTLLDKLIMKLGIMAEKDPDEKERMKLDSDNVIKENITLLVNYLKEAKEAA
;
A
#
# COMPACT_ATOMS: atom_id res chain seq x y z
N MET A 1 4.62 -6.46 22.01
CA MET A 1 4.94 -6.12 20.61
C MET A 1 4.73 -4.63 20.41
N ASN A 2 5.79 -3.90 20.08
CA ASN A 2 5.69 -2.51 19.61
C ASN A 2 5.54 -2.50 18.07
N GLY A 3 5.08 -1.38 17.50
CA GLY A 3 4.90 -1.31 16.06
C GLY A 3 4.84 0.11 15.54
N ILE A 4 5.09 0.25 14.25
CA ILE A 4 5.10 1.53 13.53
C ILE A 4 4.36 1.40 12.20
N ILE A 5 3.69 2.48 11.80
CA ILE A 5 3.06 2.60 10.49
C ILE A 5 3.85 3.63 9.68
N ILE A 6 4.31 3.28 8.49
CA ILE A 6 4.94 4.20 7.55
C ILE A 6 4.16 4.17 6.25
N TYR A 7 3.74 5.33 5.76
CA TYR A 7 2.95 5.41 4.54
C TYR A 7 3.46 6.46 3.56
N GLN A 8 3.24 6.23 2.28
CA GLN A 8 3.41 7.24 1.24
C GLN A 8 2.05 7.53 0.59
N SER A 9 1.59 8.79 0.67
CA SER A 9 0.26 9.18 0.20
C SER A 9 0.28 10.48 -0.60
N LYS A 10 -0.12 10.41 -1.87
CA LYS A 10 -0.24 11.60 -2.74
C LYS A 10 -1.65 12.21 -2.72
N TYR A 11 -2.69 11.37 -2.76
CA TYR A 11 -4.11 11.79 -2.86
C TYR A 11 -4.96 11.40 -1.65
N GLY A 12 -4.33 10.98 -0.55
CA GLY A 12 -4.99 10.80 0.74
C GLY A 12 -5.49 9.39 1.05
N SER A 13 -5.73 8.50 0.08
CA SER A 13 -6.27 7.15 0.35
C SER A 13 -5.39 6.35 1.31
N THR A 14 -4.09 6.23 1.01
CA THR A 14 -3.14 5.51 1.86
C THR A 14 -3.04 6.11 3.27
N LYS A 15 -3.05 7.45 3.36
CA LYS A 15 -3.03 8.19 4.62
C LYS A 15 -4.29 7.93 5.46
N GLN A 16 -5.45 7.87 4.82
CA GLN A 16 -6.71 7.55 5.52
C GLN A 16 -6.64 6.17 6.17
N TYR A 17 -6.16 5.16 5.44
CA TYR A 17 -5.95 3.83 6.01
C TYR A 17 -4.90 3.82 7.12
N ALA A 18 -3.81 4.58 6.97
CA ALA A 18 -2.79 4.67 8.02
C ALA A 18 -3.38 5.20 9.34
N HIS A 19 -4.27 6.20 9.26
CA HIS A 19 -4.95 6.71 10.46
C HIS A 19 -5.92 5.71 11.07
N TRP A 20 -6.73 5.02 10.26
CA TRP A 20 -7.59 3.97 10.79
C TRP A 20 -6.77 2.83 11.42
N LEU A 21 -5.66 2.44 10.81
CA LEU A 21 -4.76 1.45 11.40
C LEU A 21 -4.14 1.96 12.71
N LYS A 22 -3.79 3.24 12.80
CA LYS A 22 -3.35 3.87 14.06
C LYS A 22 -4.45 3.78 15.13
N GLU A 23 -5.70 4.08 14.81
CA GLU A 23 -6.83 3.93 15.74
C GLU A 23 -6.99 2.49 16.24
N GLU A 24 -6.89 1.50 15.35
CA GLU A 24 -7.10 0.09 15.69
C GLU A 24 -5.92 -0.55 16.45
N THR A 25 -4.70 -0.02 16.25
CA THR A 25 -3.46 -0.65 16.76
C THR A 25 -2.79 0.11 17.90
N GLY A 26 -3.01 1.42 17.98
CA GLY A 26 -2.27 2.35 18.83
C GLY A 26 -0.87 2.72 18.30
N PHE A 27 -0.47 2.24 17.11
CA PHE A 27 0.85 2.54 16.55
C PHE A 27 0.91 3.94 15.94
N GLU A 28 2.05 4.61 16.12
CA GLU A 28 2.29 5.89 15.48
C GLU A 28 2.47 5.74 13.97
N ALA A 29 1.91 6.71 13.23
CA ALA A 29 1.85 6.70 11.77
C ALA A 29 2.61 7.89 11.18
N TYR A 30 3.59 7.59 10.33
CA TYR A 30 4.47 8.57 9.71
C TYR A 30 4.32 8.57 8.19
N ASP A 31 4.28 9.75 7.59
CA ASP A 31 4.52 9.87 6.16
C ASP A 31 5.99 9.52 5.89
N LEU A 32 6.27 8.70 4.89
CA LEU A 32 7.61 8.26 4.51
C LEU A 32 8.59 9.42 4.34
N ILE A 33 8.13 10.57 3.82
CA ILE A 33 8.98 11.76 3.62
C ILE A 33 9.45 12.34 4.96
N HIS A 34 8.71 12.08 6.03
CA HIS A 34 8.96 12.60 7.37
C HIS A 34 9.26 11.49 8.38
N SER A 35 9.41 10.24 7.93
CA SER A 35 9.60 9.10 8.84
C SER A 35 11.08 8.96 9.24
N PRO A 36 11.39 8.86 10.53
CA PRO A 36 12.74 8.51 10.98
C PRO A 36 12.98 7.02 10.73
N LEU A 37 13.97 6.68 9.90
CA LEU A 37 14.39 5.29 9.65
C LEU A 37 14.76 4.59 10.97
N GLU A 38 15.28 5.34 11.93
CA GLU A 38 15.66 4.85 13.26
C GLU A 38 14.45 4.34 14.07
N ALA A 39 13.24 4.85 13.81
CA ALA A 39 12.05 4.35 14.47
C ALA A 39 11.62 2.98 13.93
N ILE A 40 12.00 2.62 12.69
CA ILE A 40 11.83 1.28 12.14
C ILE A 40 12.70 0.29 12.92
N SER A 41 13.96 0.66 13.18
CA SER A 41 14.93 -0.22 13.85
C SER A 41 14.44 -0.71 15.22
N ASN A 42 13.69 0.13 15.96
CA ASN A 42 13.17 -0.20 17.28
C ASN A 42 11.83 -0.95 17.27
N ALA A 43 11.21 -1.18 16.10
CA ALA A 43 9.92 -1.83 15.99
C ALA A 43 10.03 -3.34 15.76
N ASP A 44 9.15 -4.13 16.38
CA ASP A 44 8.97 -5.57 16.14
C ASP A 44 8.14 -5.81 14.87
N LEU A 45 7.18 -4.91 14.62
CA LEU A 45 6.22 -4.96 13.53
C LEU A 45 6.20 -3.63 12.77
N VAL A 46 6.31 -3.71 11.45
CA VAL A 46 6.27 -2.56 10.57
C VAL A 46 5.12 -2.71 9.59
N ILE A 47 4.24 -1.71 9.53
CA ILE A 47 3.14 -1.64 8.57
C ILE A 47 3.49 -0.56 7.54
N LEU A 48 3.73 -0.99 6.31
CA LEU A 48 3.99 -0.12 5.18
C LEU A 48 2.72 0.10 4.36
N GLY A 49 2.49 1.34 3.94
CA GLY A 49 1.35 1.73 3.12
C GLY A 49 1.74 2.52 1.89
N CYS A 50 1.31 2.13 0.69
CA CYS A 50 1.51 2.97 -0.49
C CYS A 50 0.41 2.82 -1.54
N SER A 51 0.38 3.70 -2.55
CA SER A 51 -0.47 3.47 -3.73
C SER A 51 0.18 2.48 -4.70
N ILE A 52 -0.62 1.80 -5.50
CA ILE A 52 -0.14 1.16 -6.73
C ILE A 52 0.11 2.24 -7.80
N PHE A 53 1.23 2.14 -8.50
CA PHE A 53 1.58 2.99 -9.64
C PHE A 53 2.19 2.12 -10.73
N ALA A 54 1.61 2.17 -11.94
CA ALA A 54 1.97 1.26 -13.04
C ALA A 54 2.06 -0.20 -12.56
N ASP A 55 1.01 -0.65 -11.88
CA ASP A 55 0.80 -2.01 -11.35
C ASP A 55 1.67 -2.43 -10.19
N LYS A 56 2.69 -1.65 -9.85
CA LYS A 56 3.62 -1.98 -8.76
C LYS A 56 3.36 -1.12 -7.52
N PRO A 57 3.65 -1.65 -6.31
CA PRO A 57 3.69 -0.83 -5.10
C PRO A 57 4.69 0.32 -5.26
N LYS A 58 4.24 1.55 -5.04
CA LYS A 58 5.10 2.73 -5.23
C LYS A 58 6.32 2.76 -4.29
N MET A 59 6.24 2.09 -3.14
CA MET A 59 7.35 1.93 -2.20
C MET A 59 8.28 0.75 -2.50
N ALA A 60 8.05 -0.04 -3.55
CA ALA A 60 8.83 -1.25 -3.81
C ALA A 60 10.35 -1.01 -3.89
N ALA A 61 10.78 0.00 -4.67
CA ALA A 61 12.19 0.35 -4.79
C ALA A 61 12.81 0.71 -3.43
N TRP A 62 12.12 1.56 -2.66
CA TRP A 62 12.57 1.97 -1.34
C TRP A 62 12.66 0.79 -0.36
N ILE A 63 11.70 -0.14 -0.39
CA ILE A 63 11.73 -1.35 0.44
C ILE A 63 12.94 -2.21 0.09
N ASN A 64 13.20 -2.44 -1.20
CA ASN A 64 14.36 -3.21 -1.65
C ASN A 64 15.69 -2.55 -1.25
N GLU A 65 15.80 -1.23 -1.41
CA GLU A 65 16.99 -0.45 -1.06
C GLU A 65 17.28 -0.41 0.45
N ASN A 66 16.25 -0.60 1.28
CA ASN A 66 16.34 -0.52 2.74
C ASN A 66 16.03 -1.87 3.41
N TRP A 67 16.19 -2.99 2.69
CA TRP A 67 15.78 -4.31 3.17
C TRP A 67 16.40 -4.70 4.51
N ASP A 68 17.65 -4.30 4.76
CA ASP A 68 18.38 -4.56 6.01
C ASP A 68 17.65 -4.05 7.26
N TYR A 69 16.79 -3.04 7.14
CA TYR A 69 15.99 -2.55 8.26
C TYR A 69 14.79 -3.44 8.61
N PHE A 70 14.43 -4.40 7.76
CA PHE A 70 13.20 -5.19 7.87
C PHE A 70 13.43 -6.70 8.06
N GLN A 71 14.63 -7.22 7.79
CA GLN A 71 14.93 -8.67 7.76
C GLN A 71 14.46 -9.45 8.99
N ASP A 72 14.60 -8.86 10.18
CA ASP A 72 14.24 -9.51 11.45
C ASP A 72 12.87 -9.06 12.00
N LYS A 73 12.05 -8.40 11.18
CA LYS A 73 10.80 -7.78 11.61
C LYS A 73 9.60 -8.43 10.96
N LYS A 74 8.45 -8.40 11.66
CA LYS A 74 7.17 -8.71 11.03
C LYS A 74 6.84 -7.56 10.07
N LEU A 75 6.77 -7.84 8.77
CA LEU A 75 6.50 -6.82 7.76
C LEU A 75 5.13 -7.00 7.12
N ILE A 76 4.33 -5.94 7.14
CA ILE A 76 3.04 -5.86 6.44
C ILE A 76 3.16 -4.78 5.37
N LEU A 77 2.69 -5.07 4.16
CA LEU A 77 2.51 -4.07 3.12
C LEU A 77 1.03 -4.02 2.74
N TYR A 78 0.39 -2.87 2.93
CA TYR A 78 -0.91 -2.60 2.31
C TYR A 78 -0.75 -1.64 1.13
N THR A 79 -1.53 -1.86 0.08
CA THR A 79 -1.55 -0.97 -1.08
C THR A 79 -2.94 -0.47 -1.39
N THR A 80 -3.08 0.78 -1.83
CA THR A 80 -4.35 1.32 -2.32
C THR A 80 -4.33 1.47 -3.83
N SER A 81 -5.40 1.07 -4.51
CA SER A 81 -5.52 1.28 -5.96
C SER A 81 -6.98 1.47 -6.40
N GLY A 82 -7.20 2.05 -7.58
CA GLY A 82 -8.53 2.07 -8.19
C GLY A 82 -8.98 0.69 -8.72
N SER A 83 -8.06 -0.28 -8.79
CA SER A 83 -8.37 -1.65 -9.16
C SER A 83 -8.97 -2.42 -7.98
N PRO A 84 -9.84 -3.41 -8.22
CA PRO A 84 -10.33 -4.29 -7.18
C PRO A 84 -9.18 -4.98 -6.42
N PRO A 85 -9.32 -5.23 -5.11
CA PRO A 85 -8.33 -6.00 -4.33
C PRO A 85 -8.00 -7.39 -4.89
N THR A 86 -8.90 -7.97 -5.69
CA THR A 86 -8.76 -9.27 -6.35
C THR A 86 -8.08 -9.20 -7.71
N SER A 87 -7.68 -8.01 -8.17
CA SER A 87 -7.07 -7.83 -9.50
C SER A 87 -5.76 -8.59 -9.63
N GLU A 88 -5.68 -9.55 -10.54
CA GLU A 88 -4.46 -10.33 -10.78
C GLU A 88 -3.25 -9.44 -11.08
N ARG A 89 -3.48 -8.33 -11.78
CA ARG A 89 -2.46 -7.36 -12.17
C ARG A 89 -1.72 -6.75 -10.99
N ILE A 90 -2.43 -6.37 -9.92
CA ILE A 90 -1.78 -5.78 -8.73
C ILE A 90 -1.06 -6.87 -7.90
N HIS A 91 -1.60 -8.08 -7.87
CA HIS A 91 -0.94 -9.22 -7.22
C HIS A 91 0.34 -9.62 -7.96
N GLN A 92 0.31 -9.65 -9.29
CA GLN A 92 1.48 -9.91 -10.11
C GLN A 92 2.50 -8.78 -9.99
N GLY A 93 2.06 -7.53 -10.01
CA GLY A 93 2.94 -6.39 -9.80
C GLY A 93 3.61 -6.39 -8.43
N PHE A 94 2.93 -6.84 -7.36
CA PHE A 94 3.57 -7.12 -6.07
C PHE A 94 4.64 -8.21 -6.19
N LYS A 95 4.33 -9.35 -6.83
CA LYS A 95 5.29 -10.45 -7.02
C LYS A 95 6.53 -10.02 -7.80
N ASP A 96 6.35 -9.24 -8.87
CA ASP A 96 7.41 -8.74 -9.75
C ASP A 96 8.21 -7.57 -9.13
N SER A 97 7.83 -7.12 -7.93
CA SER A 97 8.48 -6.01 -7.24
C SER A 97 9.54 -6.46 -6.24
N PHE A 98 9.51 -7.73 -5.82
CA PHE A 98 10.33 -8.26 -4.74
C PHE A 98 10.91 -9.62 -5.13
N ALA A 99 12.17 -9.86 -4.75
CA ALA A 99 12.75 -11.20 -4.78
C ALA A 99 11.98 -12.13 -3.82
N ASP A 100 12.07 -13.44 -4.05
CA ASP A 100 11.25 -14.44 -3.36
C ASP A 100 11.41 -14.38 -1.83
N ASP A 101 12.63 -14.19 -1.34
CA ASP A 101 12.96 -14.06 0.08
C ASP A 101 12.31 -12.83 0.73
N ILE A 102 12.40 -11.67 0.08
CA ILE A 102 11.75 -10.42 0.51
C ILE A 102 10.23 -10.59 0.48
N ARG A 103 9.72 -11.15 -0.61
CA ARG A 103 8.29 -11.31 -0.84
C ARG A 103 7.63 -12.21 0.19
N ASP A 104 8.27 -13.33 0.51
CA ASP A 104 7.75 -14.32 1.47
C ASP A 104 7.76 -13.78 2.90
N SER A 105 8.59 -12.77 3.16
CA SER A 105 8.65 -12.06 4.45
C SER A 105 7.59 -10.95 4.59
N ILE A 106 6.92 -10.57 3.50
CA ILE A 106 5.91 -9.51 3.48
C ILE A 106 4.50 -10.11 3.49
N LYS A 107 3.72 -9.81 4.52
CA LYS A 107 2.27 -10.03 4.48
C LYS A 107 1.58 -8.91 3.69
N TYR A 108 1.07 -9.25 2.51
CA TYR A 108 0.49 -8.29 1.57
C TYR A 108 -1.04 -8.14 1.69
N PHE A 109 -1.54 -6.91 1.68
CA PHE A 109 -2.97 -6.56 1.72
C PHE A 109 -3.33 -5.50 0.64
N PRO A 110 -3.91 -5.90 -0.50
CA PRO A 110 -4.46 -4.94 -1.45
C PRO A 110 -5.79 -4.37 -0.96
N LEU A 111 -5.95 -3.04 -1.02
CA LEU A 111 -7.11 -2.29 -0.55
C LEU A 111 -7.67 -1.38 -1.66
N GLY A 112 -8.96 -1.05 -1.56
CA GLY A 112 -9.60 -0.07 -2.44
C GLY A 112 -9.06 1.34 -2.20
N GLY A 113 -8.79 2.07 -3.27
CA GLY A 113 -8.31 3.45 -3.26
C GLY A 113 -9.34 4.42 -3.83
N LYS A 114 -8.99 5.71 -3.75
CA LYS A 114 -9.74 6.80 -4.36
C LYS A 114 -9.01 7.30 -5.60
N TYR A 115 -9.76 7.50 -6.66
CA TYR A 115 -9.31 8.09 -7.90
C TYR A 115 -10.30 9.19 -8.30
N VAL A 116 -9.82 10.42 -8.39
CA VAL A 116 -10.62 11.60 -8.75
C VAL A 116 -9.82 12.42 -9.75
N TYR A 117 -10.23 12.43 -11.01
CA TYR A 117 -9.45 12.99 -12.12
C TYR A 117 -9.13 14.47 -11.93
N LYS A 118 -10.06 15.24 -11.36
CA LYS A 118 -9.86 16.68 -11.10
C LYS A 118 -8.71 16.95 -10.12
N ASP A 119 -8.44 16.02 -9.19
CA ASP A 119 -7.43 16.17 -8.15
C ASP A 119 -6.02 15.78 -8.64
N LEU A 120 -5.92 15.14 -9.82
CA LEU A 120 -4.65 14.73 -10.41
C LEU A 120 -3.82 15.93 -10.90
N THR A 121 -2.49 15.82 -10.75
CA THR A 121 -1.58 16.82 -11.35
C THR A 121 -1.54 16.64 -12.86
N LEU A 122 -1.03 17.64 -13.59
CA LEU A 122 -0.89 17.55 -15.05
C LEU A 122 -0.04 16.34 -15.48
N LEU A 123 1.02 16.03 -14.73
CA LEU A 123 1.88 14.88 -15.00
C LEU A 123 1.13 13.56 -14.80
N ASP A 124 0.38 13.41 -13.71
CA ASP A 124 -0.38 12.18 -13.45
C ASP A 124 -1.51 11.99 -14.47
N LYS A 125 -2.15 13.08 -14.91
CA LYS A 125 -3.14 13.04 -16.00
C LYS A 125 -2.53 12.53 -17.31
N LEU A 126 -1.29 12.93 -17.63
CA LEU A 126 -0.59 12.45 -18.81
C LEU A 126 -0.27 10.96 -18.70
N ILE A 127 0.33 10.52 -17.59
CA ILE A 127 0.67 9.12 -17.34
C ILE A 127 -0.58 8.23 -17.43
N MET A 128 -1.67 8.68 -16.81
CA MET A 128 -2.93 7.97 -16.83
C MET A 128 -3.52 7.86 -18.24
N LYS A 129 -3.47 8.91 -19.06
CA LYS A 129 -3.88 8.84 -20.47
C LYS A 129 -3.08 7.79 -21.23
N LEU A 130 -1.76 7.71 -21.01
CA LEU A 130 -0.91 6.68 -21.60
C LEU A 130 -1.31 5.29 -21.12
N GLY A 131 -1.60 5.12 -19.82
CA GLY A 131 -2.10 3.87 -19.25
C GLY A 131 -3.42 3.41 -19.88
N ILE A 132 -4.40 4.31 -20.02
CA ILE A 132 -5.70 4.02 -20.67
C ILE A 132 -5.50 3.67 -22.15
N MET A 133 -4.56 4.32 -22.84
CA MET A 133 -4.25 4.02 -24.24
C MET A 133 -3.61 2.63 -24.40
N ALA A 134 -2.75 2.24 -23.45
CA ALA A 134 -2.09 0.94 -23.41
C ALA A 134 -3.00 -0.20 -22.94
N GLU A 135 -4.10 0.11 -22.25
CA GLU A 135 -5.07 -0.88 -21.77
C GLU A 135 -5.78 -1.57 -22.94
N LYS A 136 -5.77 -2.90 -22.89
CA LYS A 136 -6.31 -3.80 -23.91
C LYS A 136 -7.70 -4.29 -23.57
N ASP A 137 -8.00 -4.42 -22.28
CA ASP A 137 -9.32 -4.82 -21.81
C ASP A 137 -10.29 -3.62 -21.90
N PRO A 138 -11.37 -3.71 -22.70
CA PRO A 138 -12.32 -2.61 -22.86
C PRO A 138 -13.03 -2.19 -21.56
N ASP A 139 -13.35 -3.14 -20.68
CA ASP A 139 -14.10 -2.86 -19.45
C ASP A 139 -13.20 -2.18 -18.42
N GLU A 140 -11.95 -2.67 -18.30
CA GLU A 140 -10.91 -2.01 -17.49
C GLU A 140 -10.63 -0.60 -17.99
N LYS A 141 -10.55 -0.42 -19.31
CA LYS A 141 -10.28 0.87 -19.96
C LYS A 141 -11.38 1.89 -19.70
N GLU A 142 -12.65 1.48 -19.71
CA GLU A 142 -13.76 2.36 -19.32
C GLU A 142 -13.72 2.65 -17.83
N ARG A 143 -13.44 1.65 -16.97
CA ARG A 143 -13.32 1.88 -15.53
C ARG A 143 -12.23 2.89 -15.17
N MET A 144 -11.08 2.83 -15.83
CA MET A 144 -9.96 3.75 -15.60
C MET A 144 -10.29 5.22 -15.93
N LYS A 145 -11.36 5.50 -16.67
CA LYS A 145 -11.82 6.86 -16.99
C LYS A 145 -12.78 7.44 -15.95
N LEU A 146 -13.32 6.59 -15.07
CA LEU A 146 -14.34 6.98 -14.12
C LEU A 146 -13.72 7.34 -12.77
N ASP A 147 -14.19 8.44 -12.19
CA ASP A 147 -13.92 8.74 -10.79
C ASP A 147 -14.50 7.63 -9.90
N SER A 148 -13.75 7.25 -8.87
CA SER A 148 -14.13 6.22 -7.92
C SER A 148 -13.59 6.53 -6.53
N ASP A 149 -14.36 6.19 -5.50
CA ASP A 149 -13.92 6.26 -4.11
C ASP A 149 -14.25 4.96 -3.40
N ASN A 150 -13.26 4.07 -3.36
CA ASN A 150 -13.37 2.76 -2.69
C ASN A 150 -12.62 2.75 -1.35
N VAL A 151 -12.39 3.94 -0.75
CA VAL A 151 -11.75 4.07 0.56
C VAL A 151 -12.79 3.90 1.65
N ILE A 152 -12.91 2.67 2.17
CA ILE A 152 -13.85 2.31 3.24
C ILE A 152 -13.12 1.62 4.39
N LYS A 153 -13.54 1.87 5.64
CA LYS A 153 -12.82 1.38 6.83
C LYS A 153 -12.86 -0.15 6.90
N GLU A 154 -13.91 -0.78 6.40
CA GLU A 154 -14.10 -2.23 6.39
C GLU A 154 -13.01 -2.95 5.58
N ASN A 155 -12.37 -2.29 4.61
CA ASN A 155 -11.29 -2.90 3.83
C ASN A 155 -10.09 -3.32 4.69
N ILE A 156 -9.83 -2.68 5.84
CA ILE A 156 -8.72 -3.09 6.71
C ILE A 156 -9.07 -4.22 7.67
N THR A 157 -10.30 -4.75 7.66
CA THR A 157 -10.73 -5.80 8.61
C THR A 157 -9.81 -7.01 8.60
N LEU A 158 -9.44 -7.52 7.42
CA LEU A 158 -8.55 -8.68 7.30
C LEU A 158 -7.15 -8.38 7.85
N LEU A 159 -6.64 -7.17 7.62
CA LEU A 159 -5.35 -6.72 8.14
C LEU A 159 -5.39 -6.59 9.67
N VAL A 160 -6.44 -5.97 10.21
CA VAL A 160 -6.63 -5.81 11.65
C VAL A 160 -6.77 -7.15 12.36
N ASN A 161 -7.50 -8.11 11.78
CA ASN A 161 -7.63 -9.45 12.35
C ASN A 161 -6.29 -10.17 12.37
N TYR A 162 -5.53 -10.12 11.27
CA TYR A 162 -4.17 -10.66 11.22
C TYR A 162 -3.26 -10.05 12.31
N LEU A 163 -3.38 -8.75 12.56
CA LEU A 163 -2.62 -8.07 13.62
C LEU A 163 -3.00 -8.53 15.03
N LYS A 164 -4.28 -8.81 15.28
CA LYS A 164 -4.76 -9.32 16.57
C LYS A 164 -4.21 -10.72 16.83
N GLU A 165 -4.31 -11.60 15.85
CA GLU A 165 -3.74 -12.96 15.91
C GLU A 165 -2.22 -12.93 16.13
N ALA A 166 -1.51 -12.04 15.41
CA ALA A 166 -0.06 -11.90 15.55
C ALA A 166 0.38 -11.34 16.92
N LYS A 167 -0.50 -10.61 17.63
CA LYS A 167 -0.28 -10.13 19.00
C LYS A 167 -0.49 -11.23 20.04
N GLU A 168 -1.47 -12.11 19.83
CA GLU A 168 -1.78 -13.22 20.74
C GLU A 168 -0.72 -14.34 20.70
N ALA A 169 -0.05 -14.51 19.57
CA ALA A 169 1.00 -15.52 19.38
C ALA A 169 2.40 -15.09 19.85
N ALA A 170 2.58 -13.85 20.34
CA ALA A 170 3.87 -13.26 20.72
C ALA A 170 3.97 -13.04 22.23
#